data_AF-A0A1H9MX03-F1
#
_entry.id   AF-A0A1H9MX03-F1
#
_cell.length_a   1.000
_cell.length_b   1.000
_cell.length_c   1.000
_cell.angle_alpha   90.00
_cell.angle_beta   90.00
_cell.angle_gamma   90.00
#
_symmetry.space_group_name_H-M   'P 1'
#
loop_
_entity.id
_entity.type
_entity.pdbx_description
1 polymer ?
#
loop_
_entity_poly.entity_id
_entity_poly.type
_entity_poly.pdbx_seq_one_letter_code
_entity_poly.pdbx_strand_id
1 'polypeptide(L)'
;MTVKRTLPAAVLTAVVAAMTLLGTSSAGADTPPSSRAEGNAMTEVTRSEVLARARDWVARAVPYSHVRHTDGYRQDCSGFVAMAWRLRDNPSTRTLPARATRIGKDELRAGDVLLWVNPDPTGFGHVRVFDRWADPDRSAYWVYEETPVQAVHREYRWADTAAEYLPYRGNTVVDDPVPGASLSGDARADLVHVRPDGTLLGRLNDNGFTTSPDVPLDSGLPDPARLRFADLSGDGRLDLVHIGEDGTLRVRYNGNGLTTRPWTEEVVVGTRFHDPDRVYFADLSGDGRAELIVLHRDGTLRARSGADRPWIVIGTGFDDPSRVHFADLSGDGRAELVHHEATGDLRARYNGNGLVAAPWTGELVIGNEPDPTRVKFGDLNGDGRADLVLVRADGTLVARYNHKGFTSQPWAGETVVGRGFPDPVRVILT
;
A
#
# COMPACT_ATOMS: atom_id res chain seq x y z
N MET A 1 -14.47 -43.28 -41.56
CA MET A 1 -14.83 -44.61 -41.02
C MET A 1 -13.77 -45.01 -40.00
N THR A 2 -14.15 -44.85 -38.74
CA THR A 2 -13.74 -45.53 -37.51
C THR A 2 -12.55 -46.50 -37.56
N VAL A 3 -11.56 -46.28 -36.69
CA VAL A 3 -10.92 -47.37 -35.93
C VAL A 3 -10.77 -46.93 -34.46
N LYS A 4 -11.62 -47.49 -33.60
CA LYS A 4 -11.46 -47.56 -32.14
C LYS A 4 -11.10 -49.02 -31.78
N ARG A 5 -10.15 -49.21 -30.86
CA ARG A 5 -9.92 -50.42 -30.04
C ARG A 5 -9.44 -49.90 -28.66
N THR A 6 -10.19 -50.03 -27.55
CA THR A 6 -10.28 -51.16 -26.58
C THR A 6 -8.90 -51.52 -25.98
N LEU A 7 -8.60 -51.59 -24.67
CA LEU A 7 -9.34 -52.00 -23.44
C LEU A 7 -8.46 -51.63 -22.17
N PRO A 8 -8.76 -52.02 -20.90
CA PRO A 8 -8.62 -51.20 -19.68
C PRO A 8 -7.64 -51.76 -18.63
N ALA A 9 -7.49 -51.09 -17.47
CA ALA A 9 -7.28 -51.71 -16.14
C ALA A 9 -7.22 -50.65 -15.03
N ALA A 10 -8.05 -50.80 -13.98
CA ALA A 10 -7.61 -50.78 -12.57
C ALA A 10 -8.84 -50.99 -11.66
N VAL A 11 -8.69 -51.93 -10.72
CA VAL A 11 -9.71 -52.35 -9.75
C VAL A 11 -9.04 -52.46 -8.37
N LEU A 12 -9.83 -52.19 -7.31
CA LEU A 12 -9.69 -52.61 -5.89
C LEU A 12 -8.62 -51.89 -5.03
N THR A 13 -8.78 -51.56 -3.74
CA THR A 13 -9.85 -51.68 -2.71
C THR A 13 -9.43 -50.87 -1.47
N ALA A 14 -10.38 -50.41 -0.64
CA ALA A 14 -10.52 -50.79 0.78
C ALA A 14 -11.34 -49.74 1.56
N VAL A 15 -12.53 -50.14 2.01
CA VAL A 15 -13.35 -49.44 3.01
C VAL A 15 -13.39 -50.32 4.25
N VAL A 16 -13.10 -49.74 5.41
CA VAL A 16 -13.31 -50.35 6.74
C VAL A 16 -14.51 -49.66 7.39
N ALA A 17 -15.36 -50.47 8.01
CA ALA A 17 -16.67 -50.14 8.55
C ALA A 17 -16.69 -49.88 10.06
N ALA A 18 -17.91 -49.56 10.55
CA ALA A 18 -18.45 -49.56 11.92
C ALA A 18 -18.41 -48.20 12.64
N MET A 19 -19.43 -47.76 13.39
CA MET A 19 -20.62 -48.43 13.93
C MET A 19 -21.66 -47.38 14.37
N THR A 20 -22.94 -47.72 14.30
CA THR A 20 -24.09 -46.94 14.77
C THR A 20 -24.33 -47.09 16.28
N LEU A 21 -24.73 -46.00 16.96
CA LEU A 21 -25.58 -46.05 18.16
C LEU A 21 -26.73 -45.03 18.03
N LEU A 22 -27.94 -45.50 18.30
CA LEU A 22 -29.20 -44.75 18.36
C LEU A 22 -29.51 -44.33 19.81
N GLY A 23 -30.09 -43.14 20.00
CA GLY A 23 -30.58 -42.66 21.29
C GLY A 23 -31.32 -41.32 21.24
N THR A 24 -32.60 -41.38 20.86
CA THR A 24 -33.75 -40.48 21.08
C THR A 24 -33.58 -39.10 21.76
N SER A 25 -34.09 -38.02 21.14
CA SER A 25 -35.20 -37.20 21.69
C SER A 25 -35.69 -36.07 20.74
N SER A 26 -37.03 -35.94 20.75
CA SER A 26 -37.98 -34.91 20.28
C SER A 26 -37.56 -33.65 19.50
N ALA A 27 -38.25 -33.52 18.36
CA ALA A 27 -38.67 -32.36 17.57
C ALA A 27 -38.55 -30.93 18.17
N GLY A 28 -38.09 -29.99 17.34
CA GLY A 28 -38.31 -28.55 17.50
C GLY A 28 -37.59 -27.69 16.45
N ALA A 29 -38.33 -27.28 15.41
CA ALA A 29 -38.10 -26.17 14.46
C ALA A 29 -36.91 -26.27 13.46
N ASP A 30 -37.29 -26.43 12.19
CA ASP A 30 -36.47 -26.11 11.02
C ASP A 30 -36.12 -24.60 10.98
N THR A 31 -34.84 -24.29 11.04
CA THR A 31 -34.29 -23.03 10.52
C THR A 31 -33.27 -23.40 9.44
N PRO A 32 -33.46 -23.00 8.16
CA PRO A 32 -32.44 -23.24 7.15
C PRO A 32 -31.19 -22.43 7.49
N PRO A 33 -29.98 -22.92 7.15
CA PRO A 33 -28.76 -22.16 7.36
C PRO A 33 -28.85 -20.85 6.57
N SER A 34 -28.64 -19.73 7.27
CA SER A 34 -28.56 -18.41 6.69
C SER A 34 -27.47 -18.41 5.62
N SER A 35 -27.88 -18.40 4.35
CA SER A 35 -27.02 -18.04 3.24
C SER A 35 -26.44 -16.66 3.53
N ARG A 36 -25.11 -16.62 3.70
CA ARG A 36 -24.32 -15.39 3.70
C ARG A 36 -24.75 -14.60 2.47
N ALA A 37 -25.38 -13.44 2.68
CA ALA A 37 -25.59 -12.48 1.62
C ALA A 37 -24.20 -11.99 1.19
N GLU A 38 -23.65 -12.58 0.13
CA GLU A 38 -22.56 -11.97 -0.61
C GLU A 38 -23.09 -10.66 -1.17
N GLY A 39 -22.72 -9.57 -0.52
CA GLY A 39 -23.10 -8.22 -0.91
C GLY A 39 -22.69 -7.96 -2.35
N ASN A 40 -23.64 -7.43 -3.11
CA ASN A 40 -23.54 -6.99 -4.50
C ASN A 40 -22.66 -5.72 -4.65
N ALA A 41 -21.56 -5.59 -3.90
CA ALA A 41 -20.62 -4.50 -4.07
C ALA A 41 -19.80 -4.76 -5.34
N MET A 42 -19.76 -3.79 -6.26
CA MET A 42 -18.84 -3.84 -7.38
C MET A 42 -17.41 -3.87 -6.81
N THR A 43 -16.58 -4.81 -7.26
CA THR A 43 -15.20 -4.91 -6.80
C THR A 43 -14.42 -3.72 -7.37
N GLU A 44 -13.99 -2.81 -6.51
CA GLU A 44 -13.16 -1.67 -6.87
C GLU A 44 -11.81 -2.13 -7.44
N VAL A 45 -11.20 -1.28 -8.27
CA VAL A 45 -9.88 -1.47 -8.87
C VAL A 45 -9.11 -0.16 -8.75
N THR A 46 -7.87 -0.23 -8.26
CA THR A 46 -7.06 0.99 -8.09
C THR A 46 -6.46 1.44 -9.42
N ARG A 47 -6.05 2.71 -9.54
CA ARG A 47 -5.42 3.23 -10.77
C ARG A 47 -4.16 2.45 -11.15
N SER A 48 -3.30 2.13 -10.20
CA SER A 48 -2.09 1.36 -10.46
C SER A 48 -2.41 -0.06 -10.90
N GLU A 49 -3.46 -0.70 -10.36
CA GLU A 49 -3.93 -2.00 -10.85
C GLU A 49 -4.42 -1.89 -12.31
N VAL A 50 -5.19 -0.85 -12.64
CA VAL A 50 -5.63 -0.59 -14.03
C VAL A 50 -4.44 -0.50 -14.99
N LEU A 51 -3.42 0.30 -14.66
CA LEU A 51 -2.25 0.47 -15.51
C LEU A 51 -1.36 -0.78 -15.57
N ALA A 52 -1.19 -1.51 -14.47
CA ALA A 52 -0.41 -2.75 -14.44
C ALA A 52 -1.01 -3.80 -15.38
N ARG A 53 -2.33 -3.93 -15.36
CA ARG A 53 -3.09 -4.81 -16.25
C ARG A 53 -2.95 -4.39 -17.73
N ALA A 54 -3.05 -3.09 -18.00
CA ALA A 54 -2.85 -2.54 -19.35
C ALA A 54 -1.41 -2.78 -19.87
N ARG A 55 -0.40 -2.55 -19.02
CA ARG A 55 1.02 -2.81 -19.33
C ARG A 55 1.29 -4.28 -19.63
N ASP A 56 0.67 -5.20 -18.89
CA ASP A 56 0.83 -6.64 -19.11
C ASP A 56 0.35 -7.07 -20.51
N TRP A 57 -0.82 -6.60 -20.95
CA TRP A 57 -1.30 -6.89 -22.31
C TRP A 57 -0.38 -6.31 -23.41
N VAL A 58 0.15 -5.10 -23.21
CA VAL A 58 1.14 -4.52 -24.13
C VAL A 58 2.44 -5.31 -24.14
N ALA A 59 2.95 -5.72 -22.98
CA ALA A 59 4.19 -6.49 -22.85
C ALA A 59 4.07 -7.87 -23.52
N ARG A 60 2.90 -8.50 -23.42
CA ARG A 60 2.60 -9.78 -24.08
C ARG A 60 2.24 -9.65 -25.56
N ALA A 61 2.15 -8.43 -26.07
CA ALA A 61 1.74 -8.15 -27.45
C ALA A 61 0.42 -8.87 -27.80
N VAL A 62 -0.59 -8.76 -26.92
CA VAL A 62 -1.89 -9.41 -27.13
C VAL A 62 -2.46 -8.98 -28.50
N PRO A 63 -2.80 -9.92 -29.41
CA PRO A 63 -3.17 -9.58 -30.77
C PRO A 63 -4.60 -9.08 -30.87
N TYR A 64 -4.85 -8.11 -31.75
CA TYR A 64 -6.17 -7.55 -31.96
C TYR A 64 -7.12 -8.56 -32.62
N SER A 65 -8.30 -8.75 -32.04
CA SER A 65 -9.34 -9.62 -32.58
C SER A 65 -10.72 -9.34 -31.99
N HIS A 66 -11.73 -9.21 -32.86
CA HIS A 66 -13.13 -9.07 -32.47
C HIS A 66 -13.81 -10.36 -31.96
N VAL A 67 -13.14 -11.51 -32.10
CA VAL A 67 -13.75 -12.81 -31.80
C VAL A 67 -12.97 -13.63 -30.78
N ARG A 68 -11.72 -13.26 -30.50
CA ARG A 68 -10.85 -13.98 -29.57
C ARG A 68 -10.84 -13.30 -28.21
N HIS A 69 -10.41 -14.07 -27.23
CA HIS A 69 -10.34 -13.65 -25.84
C HIS A 69 -8.98 -13.97 -25.22
N THR A 70 -8.58 -13.15 -24.26
CA THR A 70 -7.41 -13.34 -23.39
C THR A 70 -7.83 -12.97 -21.98
N ASP A 71 -7.45 -13.78 -20.98
CA ASP A 71 -7.79 -13.58 -19.57
C ASP A 71 -9.30 -13.43 -19.29
N GLY A 72 -10.15 -13.98 -20.16
CA GLY A 72 -11.61 -13.85 -20.08
C GLY A 72 -12.21 -12.61 -20.77
N TYR A 73 -11.38 -11.76 -21.39
CA TYR A 73 -11.78 -10.50 -22.02
C TYR A 73 -11.60 -10.53 -23.54
N ARG A 74 -12.44 -9.80 -24.30
CA ARG A 74 -12.26 -9.68 -25.75
C ARG A 74 -10.95 -8.97 -26.10
N GLN A 75 -10.30 -9.39 -27.17
CA GLN A 75 -9.09 -8.77 -27.71
C GLN A 75 -9.39 -7.54 -28.60
N ASP A 76 -10.34 -6.71 -28.20
CA ASP A 76 -10.68 -5.45 -28.89
C ASP A 76 -10.54 -4.25 -27.95
N CYS A 77 -10.67 -3.03 -28.45
CA CYS A 77 -10.47 -1.82 -27.65
C CYS A 77 -11.36 -1.75 -26.40
N SER A 78 -12.61 -2.18 -26.50
CA SER A 78 -13.53 -2.20 -25.35
C SER A 78 -13.26 -3.36 -24.39
N GLY A 79 -12.82 -4.50 -24.91
CA GLY A 79 -12.39 -5.64 -24.10
C GLY A 79 -11.08 -5.35 -23.34
N PHE A 80 -10.18 -4.56 -23.92
CA PHE A 80 -8.98 -4.05 -23.25
C PHE A 80 -9.32 -3.18 -22.04
N VAL A 81 -10.29 -2.26 -22.17
CA VAL A 81 -10.75 -1.46 -21.02
C VAL A 81 -11.49 -2.31 -20.00
N ALA A 82 -12.35 -3.23 -20.45
CA ALA A 82 -13.03 -4.16 -19.55
C ALA A 82 -12.02 -4.99 -18.74
N MET A 83 -10.94 -5.42 -19.38
CA MET A 83 -9.82 -6.08 -18.75
C MET A 83 -9.13 -5.14 -17.76
N ALA A 84 -8.72 -3.95 -18.18
CA ALA A 84 -7.98 -3.00 -17.33
C ALA A 84 -8.79 -2.61 -16.08
N TRP A 85 -10.09 -2.37 -16.22
CA TRP A 85 -11.01 -2.04 -15.11
C TRP A 85 -11.57 -3.25 -14.35
N ARG A 86 -11.14 -4.47 -14.69
CA ARG A 86 -11.58 -5.72 -14.05
C ARG A 86 -13.11 -5.88 -14.04
N LEU A 87 -13.77 -5.47 -15.12
CA LEU A 87 -15.21 -5.62 -15.25
C LEU A 87 -15.57 -7.12 -15.28
N ARG A 88 -16.74 -7.45 -14.73
CA ARG A 88 -17.28 -8.82 -14.76
C ARG A 88 -17.94 -9.16 -16.10
N ASP A 89 -18.31 -8.13 -16.85
CA ASP A 89 -18.88 -8.22 -18.19
C ASP A 89 -17.88 -7.70 -19.25
N ASN A 90 -18.19 -7.94 -20.52
CA ASN A 90 -17.41 -7.47 -21.67
C ASN A 90 -18.24 -6.41 -22.43
N PRO A 91 -18.36 -5.16 -21.94
CA PRO A 91 -19.11 -4.11 -22.63
C PRO A 91 -18.50 -3.81 -24.00
N SER A 92 -19.33 -3.32 -24.93
CA SER A 92 -18.88 -2.69 -26.18
C SER A 92 -18.51 -1.22 -25.94
N THR A 93 -17.82 -0.58 -26.89
CA THR A 93 -17.56 0.87 -26.84
C THR A 93 -18.83 1.71 -26.67
N ARG A 94 -20.00 1.24 -27.13
CA ARG A 94 -21.29 1.91 -26.97
C ARG A 94 -21.92 1.74 -25.60
N THR A 95 -21.67 0.61 -24.94
CA THR A 95 -22.25 0.30 -23.62
C THR A 95 -21.31 0.64 -22.46
N LEU A 96 -20.03 0.91 -22.74
CA LEU A 96 -19.03 1.30 -21.76
C LEU A 96 -19.41 2.56 -20.95
N PRO A 97 -20.10 3.59 -21.50
CA PRO A 97 -20.56 4.73 -20.71
C PRO A 97 -21.45 4.36 -19.52
N ALA A 98 -22.14 3.20 -19.54
CA ALA A 98 -22.93 2.74 -18.39
C ALA A 98 -22.09 2.24 -17.21
N ARG A 99 -20.76 2.14 -17.38
CA ARG A 99 -19.77 1.74 -16.37
C ARG A 99 -18.83 2.88 -15.97
N ALA A 100 -19.08 4.09 -16.44
CA ALA A 100 -18.19 5.22 -16.24
C ALA A 100 -18.95 6.54 -16.09
N THR A 101 -18.29 7.52 -15.49
CA THR A 101 -18.78 8.88 -15.35
C THR A 101 -17.98 9.80 -16.26
N ARG A 102 -18.65 10.72 -16.96
CA ARG A 102 -17.98 11.70 -17.84
C ARG A 102 -17.23 12.73 -16.99
N ILE A 103 -15.98 13.03 -17.35
CA ILE A 103 -15.12 14.00 -16.64
C ILE A 103 -14.56 15.04 -17.62
N GLY A 104 -14.01 16.13 -17.10
CA GLY A 104 -13.29 17.15 -17.85
C GLY A 104 -11.83 16.77 -18.16
N LYS A 105 -11.20 17.50 -19.09
CA LYS A 105 -9.76 17.38 -19.40
C LYS A 105 -8.91 17.50 -18.13
N ASP A 106 -9.22 18.47 -17.30
CA ASP A 106 -8.36 18.82 -16.16
C ASP A 106 -8.46 17.81 -15.01
N GLU A 107 -9.49 16.97 -15.03
CA GLU A 107 -9.75 15.91 -14.06
C GLU A 107 -9.12 14.57 -14.46
N LEU A 108 -8.59 14.44 -15.69
CA LEU A 108 -7.96 13.22 -16.18
C LEU A 108 -6.81 12.79 -15.26
N ARG A 109 -6.88 11.53 -14.84
CA ARG A 109 -5.88 10.84 -14.05
C ARG A 109 -5.61 9.47 -14.68
N ALA A 110 -4.46 8.90 -14.36
CA ALA A 110 -4.06 7.58 -14.87
C ALA A 110 -5.14 6.53 -14.61
N GLY A 111 -5.42 5.65 -15.58
CA GLY A 111 -6.49 4.64 -15.50
C GLY A 111 -7.90 5.13 -15.88
N ASP A 112 -8.10 6.45 -16.04
CA ASP A 112 -9.27 6.98 -16.75
C ASP A 112 -9.20 6.60 -18.24
N VAL A 113 -10.27 6.80 -19.00
CA VAL A 113 -10.30 6.49 -20.44
C VAL A 113 -10.68 7.69 -21.29
N LEU A 114 -10.18 7.66 -22.51
CA LEU A 114 -10.59 8.53 -23.60
C LEU A 114 -11.47 7.70 -24.53
N LEU A 115 -12.77 8.02 -24.56
CA LEU A 115 -13.77 7.26 -25.27
C LEU A 115 -14.33 8.07 -26.43
N TRP A 116 -14.20 7.51 -27.63
CA TRP A 116 -14.90 7.96 -28.83
C TRP A 116 -16.07 7.01 -29.11
N VAL A 117 -17.28 7.47 -28.77
CA VAL A 117 -18.51 6.80 -29.19
C VAL A 117 -18.85 7.30 -30.59
N ASN A 118 -18.71 6.43 -31.59
CA ASN A 118 -19.05 6.78 -32.96
C ASN A 118 -20.57 7.10 -33.05
N PRO A 119 -20.97 8.31 -33.51
CA PRO A 119 -22.37 8.67 -33.67
C PRO A 119 -23.06 7.88 -34.79
N ASP A 120 -22.31 7.30 -35.73
CA ASP A 120 -22.83 6.38 -36.74
C ASP A 120 -23.01 4.97 -36.13
N PRO A 121 -24.24 4.43 -36.08
CA PRO A 121 -24.52 3.11 -35.53
C PRO A 121 -23.93 1.95 -36.37
N THR A 122 -23.37 2.23 -37.55
CA THR A 122 -22.67 1.26 -38.40
C THR A 122 -21.14 1.33 -38.23
N GLY A 123 -20.62 2.40 -37.62
CA GLY A 123 -19.19 2.56 -37.35
C GLY A 123 -18.76 2.02 -35.99
N PHE A 124 -17.50 1.59 -35.90
CA PHE A 124 -16.88 1.20 -34.64
C PHE A 124 -16.35 2.47 -33.95
N GLY A 125 -16.78 2.70 -32.70
CA GLY A 125 -16.11 3.66 -31.82
C GLY A 125 -14.76 3.09 -31.34
N HIS A 126 -14.00 3.88 -30.59
CA HIS A 126 -12.72 3.44 -30.03
C HIS A 126 -12.53 3.97 -28.61
N VAL A 127 -11.72 3.28 -27.83
CA VAL A 127 -11.43 3.68 -26.45
C VAL A 127 -9.98 3.38 -26.11
N ARG A 128 -9.39 4.27 -25.29
CA ARG A 128 -7.98 4.21 -24.86
C ARG A 128 -7.89 4.44 -23.36
N VAL A 129 -6.98 3.74 -22.67
CA VAL A 129 -6.69 3.96 -21.25
C VAL A 129 -5.63 5.05 -21.13
N PHE A 130 -5.94 6.13 -20.42
CA PHE A 130 -5.02 7.23 -20.15
C PHE A 130 -3.93 6.81 -19.17
N ASP A 131 -2.65 6.97 -19.56
CA ASP A 131 -1.48 6.73 -18.69
C ASP A 131 -1.09 8.02 -17.98
N ARG A 132 -0.65 9.03 -18.74
CA ARG A 132 -0.15 10.30 -18.21
C ARG A 132 -0.11 11.40 -19.26
N TRP A 133 -0.02 12.65 -18.82
CA TRP A 133 0.39 13.75 -19.70
C TRP A 133 1.87 13.59 -20.10
N ALA A 134 2.19 13.94 -21.34
CA ALA A 134 3.56 13.92 -21.86
C ALA A 134 4.32 15.21 -21.48
N ASP A 135 3.59 16.28 -21.20
CA ASP A 135 4.13 17.62 -20.92
C ASP A 135 3.30 18.37 -19.86
N PRO A 136 3.91 19.33 -19.13
CA PRO A 136 3.22 20.13 -18.11
C PRO A 136 2.03 20.96 -18.63
N ASP A 137 2.08 21.39 -19.89
CA ASP A 137 1.01 22.16 -20.54
C ASP A 137 -0.20 21.29 -20.95
N ARG A 138 -0.11 19.98 -20.71
CA ARG A 138 -1.15 18.98 -21.04
C ARG A 138 -1.54 19.04 -22.52
N SER A 139 -0.56 19.19 -23.40
CA SER A 139 -0.73 19.29 -24.86
C SER A 139 -0.60 17.96 -25.59
N ALA A 140 0.09 16.98 -24.99
CA ALA A 140 0.21 15.60 -25.43
C ALA A 140 0.09 14.63 -24.25
N TYR A 141 -0.26 13.37 -24.54
CA TYR A 141 -0.52 12.36 -23.52
C TYR A 141 -0.21 10.95 -24.01
N TRP A 142 0.12 10.07 -23.08
CA TRP A 142 0.39 8.65 -23.30
C TRP A 142 -0.86 7.81 -22.97
N VAL A 143 -1.11 6.78 -23.78
CA VAL A 143 -2.21 5.83 -23.59
C VAL A 143 -1.81 4.40 -23.87
N TYR A 144 -2.50 3.48 -23.20
CA TYR A 144 -2.55 2.07 -23.57
C TYR A 144 -3.83 1.80 -24.38
N GLU A 145 -3.72 1.05 -25.47
CA GLU A 145 -4.87 0.69 -26.30
C GLU A 145 -4.68 -0.65 -27.03
N GLU A 146 -5.77 -1.36 -27.26
CA GLU A 146 -5.85 -2.52 -28.14
C GLU A 146 -6.35 -2.07 -29.51
N THR A 147 -5.46 -2.12 -30.50
CA THR A 147 -5.71 -1.64 -31.87
C THR A 147 -4.92 -2.51 -32.86
N PRO A 148 -5.35 -2.71 -34.11
CA PRO A 148 -4.58 -3.52 -35.04
C PRO A 148 -3.10 -3.10 -35.13
N VAL A 149 -2.13 -4.02 -34.99
CA VAL A 149 -2.29 -5.48 -34.91
C VAL A 149 -2.34 -6.07 -33.48
N GLN A 150 -2.11 -5.26 -32.44
CA GLN A 150 -1.95 -5.72 -31.04
C GLN A 150 -2.08 -4.58 -30.02
N ALA A 151 -2.12 -4.91 -28.74
CA ALA A 151 -1.95 -3.97 -27.63
C ALA A 151 -0.67 -3.11 -27.78
N VAL A 152 -0.81 -1.79 -27.65
CA VAL A 152 0.30 -0.82 -27.75
C VAL A 152 0.23 0.27 -26.67
N HIS A 153 1.39 0.88 -26.41
CA HIS A 153 1.53 2.10 -25.62
C HIS A 153 2.02 3.23 -26.54
N ARG A 154 1.24 4.32 -26.67
CA ARG A 154 1.49 5.36 -27.68
C ARG A 154 1.15 6.76 -27.17
N GLU A 155 1.88 7.75 -27.67
CA GLU A 155 1.61 9.18 -27.45
C GLU A 155 0.66 9.77 -28.50
N TYR A 156 -0.22 10.67 -28.08
CA TYR A 156 -1.08 11.49 -28.93
C TYR A 156 -1.03 12.95 -28.51
N ARG A 157 -1.27 13.86 -29.45
CA ARG A 157 -1.54 15.28 -29.14
C ARG A 157 -3.01 15.46 -28.80
N TRP A 158 -3.29 16.23 -27.76
CA TRP A 158 -4.65 16.54 -27.31
C TRP A 158 -5.48 17.22 -28.41
N ALA A 159 -4.89 18.19 -29.11
CA ALA A 159 -5.58 18.94 -30.16
C ALA A 159 -6.06 18.04 -31.32
N ASP A 160 -5.38 16.92 -31.57
CA ASP A 160 -5.67 16.02 -32.68
C ASP A 160 -6.82 15.04 -32.36
N THR A 161 -7.19 14.90 -31.08
CA THR A 161 -8.15 13.87 -30.62
C THR A 161 -9.33 14.41 -29.83
N ALA A 162 -9.21 15.60 -29.24
CA ALA A 162 -10.16 16.14 -28.26
C ALA A 162 -11.59 16.38 -28.77
N ALA A 163 -11.77 16.49 -30.10
CA ALA A 163 -13.09 16.65 -30.70
C ALA A 163 -13.94 15.37 -30.62
N GLU A 164 -13.28 14.20 -30.59
CA GLU A 164 -13.93 12.89 -30.69
C GLU A 164 -13.79 12.08 -29.40
N TYR A 165 -12.62 12.14 -28.77
CA TYR A 165 -12.29 11.39 -27.57
C TYR A 165 -12.64 12.17 -26.32
N LEU A 166 -13.73 11.77 -25.68
CA LEU A 166 -14.21 12.39 -24.46
C LEU A 166 -13.67 11.66 -23.23
N PRO A 167 -13.24 12.36 -22.15
CA PRO A 167 -12.78 11.73 -20.93
C PRO A 167 -13.89 11.06 -20.10
N TYR A 168 -13.62 9.87 -19.59
CA TYR A 168 -14.48 9.13 -18.66
C TYR A 168 -13.66 8.46 -17.56
N ARG A 169 -14.22 8.39 -16.35
CA ARG A 169 -13.70 7.62 -15.22
C ARG A 169 -14.57 6.40 -14.97
N GLY A 170 -13.97 5.20 -14.95
CA GLY A 170 -14.69 3.98 -14.60
C GLY A 170 -15.28 4.07 -13.19
N ASN A 171 -16.53 3.63 -13.02
CA ASN A 171 -17.24 3.76 -11.74
C ASN A 171 -16.66 2.85 -10.63
N THR A 172 -15.85 1.87 -11.00
CA THR A 172 -15.09 1.01 -10.07
C THR A 172 -13.63 1.46 -9.90
N VAL A 173 -13.19 2.46 -10.66
CA VAL A 173 -11.80 2.94 -10.61
C VAL A 173 -11.67 3.91 -9.45
N VAL A 174 -10.93 3.49 -8.44
CA VAL A 174 -10.59 4.31 -7.27
C VAL A 174 -9.14 4.79 -7.38
N ASP A 175 -8.83 5.92 -6.75
CA ASP A 175 -7.42 6.31 -6.59
C ASP A 175 -6.67 5.18 -5.87
N ASP A 176 -5.38 5.03 -6.15
CA ASP A 176 -4.56 4.16 -5.30
C ASP A 176 -4.68 4.64 -3.85
N PRO A 177 -4.71 3.74 -2.85
CA PRO A 177 -4.41 4.16 -1.49
C PRO A 177 -3.07 4.90 -1.56
N VAL A 178 -3.04 6.12 -1.02
CA VAL A 178 -1.78 6.85 -0.93
C VAL A 178 -0.82 5.95 -0.14
N PRO A 179 0.38 5.63 -0.67
CA PRO A 179 1.35 4.87 0.09
C PRO A 179 1.59 5.55 1.43
N GLY A 180 1.47 4.81 2.52
CA GLY A 180 1.51 5.39 3.86
C GLY A 180 0.39 4.84 4.73
N ALA A 181 0.78 4.14 5.79
CA ALA A 181 -0.13 3.79 6.85
C ALA A 181 -0.08 4.87 7.94
N SER A 182 -1.23 5.15 8.54
CA SER A 182 -1.39 6.13 9.62
C SER A 182 -2.31 5.58 10.70
N LEU A 183 -2.39 6.21 11.86
CA LEU A 183 -3.37 5.77 12.87
C LEU A 183 -4.81 6.03 12.44
N SER A 184 -5.08 7.14 11.78
CA SER A 184 -6.40 7.52 11.29
C SER A 184 -6.81 6.71 10.05
N GLY A 185 -5.85 6.30 9.23
CA GLY A 185 -6.06 5.68 7.91
C GLY A 185 -6.25 6.68 6.78
N ASP A 186 -5.85 7.95 6.96
CA ASP A 186 -5.90 9.00 5.92
C ASP A 186 -4.58 9.18 5.17
N ALA A 187 -3.62 8.27 5.41
CA ALA A 187 -2.25 8.25 4.89
C ALA A 187 -1.38 9.45 5.30
N ARG A 188 -1.83 10.27 6.25
CA ARG A 188 -1.00 11.31 6.88
C ARG A 188 -0.50 10.80 8.21
N ALA A 189 0.80 10.90 8.44
CA ALA A 189 1.41 10.55 9.70
C ALA A 189 0.77 11.37 10.83
N ASP A 190 0.14 10.65 11.76
CA ASP A 190 -0.41 11.16 13.01
C ASP A 190 0.68 11.23 14.09
N LEU A 191 0.32 11.74 15.26
CA LEU A 191 1.22 11.83 16.40
C LEU A 191 0.73 10.97 17.56
N VAL A 192 1.63 10.18 18.15
CA VAL A 192 1.43 9.56 19.46
C VAL A 192 2.40 10.16 20.46
N HIS A 193 1.85 10.66 21.57
CA HIS A 193 2.60 11.07 22.74
C HIS A 193 2.41 10.08 23.90
N VAL A 194 3.51 9.53 24.39
CA VAL A 194 3.52 8.61 25.53
C VAL A 194 3.83 9.38 26.81
N ARG A 195 2.81 9.61 27.63
CA ARG A 195 2.99 10.30 28.92
C ARG A 195 3.79 9.46 29.91
N PRO A 196 4.48 10.08 30.89
CA PRO A 196 5.22 9.34 31.93
C PRO A 196 4.38 8.34 32.73
N ASP A 197 3.07 8.56 32.84
CA ASP A 197 2.11 7.65 33.50
C ASP A 197 1.69 6.45 32.63
N GLY A 198 2.22 6.34 31.40
CA GLY A 198 1.90 5.28 30.45
C GLY A 198 0.59 5.47 29.70
N THR A 199 0.00 6.66 29.73
CA THR A 199 -1.11 7.02 28.83
C THR A 199 -0.57 7.32 27.43
N LEU A 200 -1.18 6.72 26.41
CA LEU A 200 -0.92 7.02 25.01
C LEU A 200 -1.97 8.02 24.52
N LEU A 201 -1.52 9.18 24.08
CA LEU A 201 -2.36 10.22 23.50
C LEU A 201 -2.07 10.33 22.01
N GLY A 202 -3.06 10.04 21.18
CA GLY A 202 -3.02 10.23 19.74
C GLY A 202 -3.48 11.63 19.36
N ARG A 203 -2.95 12.18 18.27
CA ARG A 203 -3.38 13.47 17.74
C ARG A 203 -3.39 13.43 16.22
N LEU A 204 -4.56 13.76 15.65
CA LEU A 204 -4.78 13.77 14.21
C LEU A 204 -3.90 14.82 13.55
N ASN A 205 -3.30 14.47 12.41
CA ASN A 205 -2.64 15.44 11.55
C ASN A 205 -3.64 16.11 10.60
N ASP A 206 -4.13 17.30 11.00
CA ASP A 206 -4.94 18.17 10.15
C ASP A 206 -4.12 19.40 9.74
N ASN A 207 -3.13 19.18 8.88
CA ASN A 207 -2.10 20.17 8.50
C ASN A 207 -1.17 20.53 9.68
N GLY A 208 -0.85 19.54 10.50
CA GLY A 208 -0.07 19.64 11.73
C GLY A 208 -0.84 19.20 12.97
N PHE A 209 -0.23 19.43 14.11
CA PHE A 209 -0.62 18.91 15.42
C PHE A 209 -0.99 20.03 16.41
N THR A 210 -0.97 21.30 16.01
CA THR A 210 -1.15 22.43 16.95
C THR A 210 -2.58 22.63 17.41
N THR A 211 -3.56 22.25 16.60
CA THR A 211 -5.00 22.51 16.82
C THR A 211 -5.80 21.25 17.14
N SER A 212 -5.26 20.08 16.78
CA SER A 212 -5.92 18.80 17.01
C SER A 212 -5.94 18.42 18.49
N PRO A 213 -7.09 17.98 19.04
CA PRO A 213 -7.19 17.53 20.42
C PRO A 213 -6.51 16.17 20.62
N ASP A 214 -6.12 15.89 21.86
CA ASP A 214 -5.58 14.57 22.24
C ASP A 214 -6.70 13.53 22.35
N VAL A 215 -6.47 12.35 21.79
CA VAL A 215 -7.34 11.18 21.83
C VAL A 215 -6.67 10.10 22.69
N PRO A 216 -7.27 9.64 23.80
CA PRO A 216 -6.68 8.59 24.64
C PRO A 216 -6.71 7.22 23.93
N LEU A 217 -5.59 6.82 23.36
CA LEU A 217 -5.47 5.55 22.62
C LEU A 217 -5.31 4.36 23.57
N ASP A 218 -4.55 4.53 24.65
CA ASP A 218 -4.29 3.46 25.61
C ASP A 218 -3.74 3.94 26.95
N SER A 219 -3.55 3.02 27.90
CA SER A 219 -2.98 3.27 29.22
C SER A 219 -2.14 2.09 29.70
N GLY A 220 -1.21 2.34 30.64
CA GLY A 220 -0.39 1.27 31.25
C GLY A 220 0.83 0.87 30.42
N LEU A 221 1.24 1.69 29.46
CA LEU A 221 2.41 1.47 28.59
C LEU A 221 3.44 2.60 28.78
N PRO A 222 4.16 2.65 29.92
CA PRO A 222 5.01 3.80 30.29
C PRO A 222 6.33 3.90 29.54
N ASP A 223 6.79 2.79 28.94
CA ASP A 223 8.07 2.68 28.24
C ASP A 223 7.87 2.81 26.72
N PRO A 224 8.16 3.98 26.12
CA PRO A 224 8.01 4.20 24.68
C PRO A 224 8.96 3.34 23.84
N ALA A 225 10.11 2.91 24.38
CA ALA A 225 11.07 2.09 23.63
C ALA A 225 10.47 0.75 23.21
N ARG A 226 9.44 0.28 23.93
CA ARG A 226 8.74 -0.99 23.70
C ARG A 226 7.53 -0.90 22.79
N LEU A 227 7.25 0.26 22.22
CA LEU A 227 6.07 0.49 21.38
C LEU A 227 6.49 0.70 19.92
N ARG A 228 5.79 0.05 18.99
CA ARG A 228 5.86 0.34 17.55
C ARG A 228 4.46 0.48 16.98
N PHE A 229 4.37 1.25 15.92
CA PHE A 229 3.16 1.40 15.11
C PHE A 229 3.51 0.99 13.69
N ALA A 230 2.80 0.00 13.16
CA ALA A 230 3.09 -0.60 11.86
C ALA A 230 1.82 -1.23 11.30
N ASP A 231 1.59 -1.13 9.99
CA ASP A 231 0.45 -1.79 9.36
C ASP A 231 0.81 -3.26 9.11
N LEU A 232 0.42 -4.13 10.03
CA LEU A 232 0.62 -5.58 9.91
C LEU A 232 -0.62 -6.23 9.26
N SER A 233 -1.77 -5.57 9.38
CA SER A 233 -3.05 -6.01 8.85
C SER A 233 -3.24 -5.76 7.35
N GLY A 234 -2.45 -4.85 6.76
CA GLY A 234 -2.49 -4.42 5.36
C GLY A 234 -3.74 -3.63 5.01
N ASP A 235 -4.32 -2.91 5.98
CA ASP A 235 -5.58 -2.16 5.81
C ASP A 235 -5.38 -0.63 5.73
N GLY A 236 -4.13 -0.17 5.71
CA GLY A 236 -3.74 1.24 5.70
C GLY A 236 -3.77 1.90 7.07
N ARG A 237 -4.10 1.16 8.15
CA ARG A 237 -4.07 1.66 9.52
C ARG A 237 -2.93 1.03 10.29
N LEU A 238 -2.24 1.85 11.09
CA LEU A 238 -1.16 1.34 11.92
C LEU A 238 -1.70 0.59 13.13
N ASP A 239 -1.15 -0.60 13.33
CA ASP A 239 -1.42 -1.47 14.47
C ASP A 239 -0.45 -1.18 15.62
N LEU A 240 -0.89 -1.44 16.85
CA LEU A 240 -0.05 -1.29 18.02
C LEU A 240 0.75 -2.57 18.28
N VAL A 241 2.08 -2.46 18.23
CA VAL A 241 2.99 -3.53 18.65
C VAL A 241 3.62 -3.17 20.00
N HIS A 242 3.49 -4.06 20.97
CA HIS A 242 4.14 -3.99 22.27
C HIS A 242 5.18 -5.11 22.42
N ILE A 243 6.41 -4.72 22.77
CA ILE A 243 7.54 -5.62 23.02
C ILE A 243 7.63 -5.87 24.52
N GLY A 244 7.13 -7.01 24.98
CA GLY A 244 7.13 -7.39 26.39
C GLY A 244 8.53 -7.50 26.99
N GLU A 245 8.65 -7.35 28.31
CA GLU A 245 9.92 -7.55 29.03
C GLU A 245 10.46 -8.98 28.86
N ASP A 246 9.55 -9.94 28.68
CA ASP A 246 9.82 -11.33 28.33
C ASP A 246 10.29 -11.53 26.88
N GLY A 247 10.41 -10.44 26.10
CA GLY A 247 10.77 -10.46 24.69
C GLY A 247 9.68 -10.98 23.76
N THR A 248 8.43 -11.03 24.21
CA THR A 248 7.31 -11.42 23.35
C THR A 248 6.76 -10.21 22.59
N LEU A 249 6.56 -10.35 21.28
CA LEU A 249 5.90 -9.35 20.44
C LEU A 249 4.40 -9.57 20.45
N ARG A 250 3.67 -8.57 20.92
CA ARG A 250 2.22 -8.54 21.06
C ARG A 250 1.65 -7.47 20.15
N VAL A 251 0.71 -7.85 19.30
CA VAL A 251 0.05 -6.95 18.35
C VAL A 251 -1.40 -6.80 18.76
N ARG A 252 -1.91 -5.57 18.72
CA ARG A 252 -3.35 -5.30 18.72
C ARG A 252 -3.68 -4.46 17.49
N TYR A 253 -4.60 -4.97 16.67
CA TYR A 253 -4.91 -4.38 15.38
C TYR A 253 -5.81 -3.16 15.52
N ASN A 254 -5.68 -2.20 14.61
CA ASN A 254 -6.48 -0.98 14.59
C ASN A 254 -7.63 -1.08 13.59
N GLY A 255 -8.82 -1.50 14.05
CA GLY A 255 -9.99 -1.59 13.16
C GLY A 255 -10.81 -0.29 13.03
N ASN A 256 -10.49 0.73 13.83
CA ASN A 256 -11.40 1.87 14.07
C ASN A 256 -10.76 3.25 13.81
N GLY A 257 -9.51 3.29 13.34
CA GLY A 257 -8.77 4.53 13.12
C GLY A 257 -8.40 5.24 14.42
N LEU A 258 -8.19 6.55 14.35
CA LEU A 258 -7.79 7.38 15.48
C LEU A 258 -8.98 7.69 16.41
N THR A 259 -9.35 6.72 17.24
CA THR A 259 -10.43 6.82 18.23
C THR A 259 -9.95 6.39 19.62
N THR A 260 -10.76 6.56 20.66
CA THR A 260 -10.42 6.11 22.01
C THR A 260 -10.35 4.59 22.05
N ARG A 261 -9.19 4.02 22.44
CA ARG A 261 -8.94 2.56 22.53
C ARG A 261 -9.39 1.79 21.27
N PRO A 262 -8.75 2.04 20.10
CA PRO A 262 -9.20 1.49 18.82
C PRO A 262 -8.79 0.03 18.59
N TRP A 263 -8.05 -0.54 19.54
CA TRP A 263 -7.31 -1.79 19.44
C TRP A 263 -8.21 -3.03 19.56
N THR A 264 -7.92 -4.08 18.78
CA THR A 264 -8.47 -5.42 18.99
C THR A 264 -7.89 -6.10 20.24
N GLU A 265 -8.34 -7.33 20.49
CA GLU A 265 -7.65 -8.27 21.37
C GLU A 265 -6.20 -8.53 20.92
N GLU A 266 -5.36 -8.88 21.89
CA GLU A 266 -3.93 -9.10 21.71
C GLU A 266 -3.62 -10.42 20.99
N VAL A 267 -2.68 -10.37 20.06
CA VAL A 267 -2.14 -11.52 19.33
C VAL A 267 -0.62 -11.57 19.50
N VAL A 268 -0.09 -12.75 19.80
CA VAL A 268 1.37 -12.97 19.88
C VAL A 268 1.91 -13.32 18.49
N VAL A 269 2.87 -12.53 17.99
CA VAL A 269 3.45 -12.69 16.64
C VAL A 269 4.93 -13.08 16.65
N GLY A 270 5.55 -13.15 17.82
CA GLY A 270 6.95 -13.54 17.94
C GLY A 270 7.43 -13.58 19.38
N THR A 271 8.54 -14.29 19.62
CA THR A 271 9.22 -14.38 20.92
C THR A 271 10.72 -14.15 20.76
N ARG A 272 11.43 -13.90 21.87
CA ARG A 272 12.89 -13.70 21.95
C ARG A 272 13.41 -12.32 21.48
N PHE A 273 12.56 -11.30 21.55
CA PHE A 273 12.88 -9.91 21.22
C PHE A 273 13.14 -9.09 22.50
N HIS A 274 14.13 -9.48 23.29
CA HIS A 274 14.40 -8.88 24.61
C HIS A 274 15.01 -7.46 24.53
N ASP A 275 15.57 -7.09 23.37
CA ASP A 275 16.17 -5.79 23.12
C ASP A 275 15.25 -5.00 22.18
N PRO A 276 14.35 -4.16 22.73
CA PRO A 276 13.31 -3.51 21.94
C PRO A 276 13.89 -2.52 20.93
N ASP A 277 15.01 -1.85 21.23
CA ASP A 277 15.64 -0.87 20.35
C ASP A 277 16.08 -1.48 19.01
N ARG A 278 16.31 -2.80 18.98
CA ARG A 278 16.75 -3.54 17.79
C ARG A 278 15.60 -4.07 16.92
N VAL A 279 14.35 -3.73 17.25
CA VAL A 279 13.17 -4.20 16.53
C VAL A 279 12.54 -3.04 15.78
N TYR A 280 12.34 -3.23 14.48
CA TYR A 280 11.72 -2.25 13.58
C TYR A 280 10.65 -2.92 12.73
N PHE A 281 9.82 -2.08 12.14
CA PHE A 281 8.81 -2.47 11.18
C PHE A 281 8.80 -1.45 10.04
N ALA A 282 8.76 -1.93 8.80
CA ALA A 282 8.60 -1.11 7.62
C ALA A 282 8.17 -1.98 6.44
N ASP A 283 7.37 -1.44 5.52
CA ASP A 283 7.05 -2.13 4.27
C ASP A 283 8.25 -2.06 3.33
N LEU A 284 9.05 -3.12 3.28
CA LEU A 284 10.19 -3.23 2.38
C LEU A 284 9.79 -3.84 1.03
N SER A 285 8.65 -4.52 0.98
CA SER A 285 8.20 -5.29 -0.17
C SER A 285 7.36 -4.46 -1.15
N GLY A 286 6.64 -3.45 -0.63
CA GLY A 286 5.68 -2.62 -1.34
C GLY A 286 4.29 -3.26 -1.42
N ASP A 287 3.96 -4.19 -0.53
CA ASP A 287 2.68 -4.91 -0.53
C ASP A 287 1.63 -4.31 0.42
N GLY A 288 1.98 -3.21 1.08
CA GLY A 288 1.15 -2.51 2.05
C GLY A 288 1.25 -3.07 3.47
N ARG A 289 2.05 -4.11 3.71
CA ARG A 289 2.28 -4.68 5.05
C ARG A 289 3.71 -4.44 5.49
N ALA A 290 3.88 -4.09 6.76
CA ALA A 290 5.21 -3.95 7.32
C ALA A 290 5.89 -5.30 7.57
N GLU A 291 7.13 -5.43 7.12
CA GLU A 291 8.03 -6.51 7.51
C GLU A 291 8.55 -6.31 8.93
N LEU A 292 8.79 -7.42 9.64
CA LEU A 292 9.56 -7.40 10.89
C LEU A 292 11.06 -7.33 10.56
N ILE A 293 11.74 -6.34 11.10
CA ILE A 293 13.17 -6.10 10.92
C ILE A 293 13.88 -6.16 12.27
N VAL A 294 15.03 -6.83 12.32
CA VAL A 294 15.87 -6.95 13.51
C VAL A 294 17.31 -6.56 13.21
N LEU A 295 17.88 -5.69 14.05
CA LEU A 295 19.31 -5.40 14.07
C LEU A 295 20.04 -6.33 15.03
N HIS A 296 20.78 -7.30 14.48
CA HIS A 296 21.58 -8.22 15.29
C HIS A 296 22.82 -7.53 15.89
N ARG A 297 23.35 -8.12 16.96
CA ARG A 297 24.54 -7.62 17.69
C ARG A 297 25.82 -7.66 16.86
N ASP A 298 25.86 -8.49 15.82
CA ASP A 298 26.95 -8.53 14.82
C ASP A 298 26.83 -7.44 13.74
N GLY A 299 25.81 -6.59 13.86
CA GLY A 299 25.48 -5.51 12.96
C GLY A 299 24.82 -5.91 11.65
N THR A 300 24.28 -7.12 11.58
CA THR A 300 23.43 -7.56 10.47
C THR A 300 21.98 -7.12 10.67
N LEU A 301 21.40 -6.49 9.64
CA LEU A 301 19.97 -6.23 9.56
C LEU A 301 19.29 -7.40 8.86
N ARG A 302 18.28 -7.98 9.50
CA ARG A 302 17.47 -9.06 8.94
C ARG A 302 16.00 -8.69 8.92
N ALA A 303 15.31 -9.04 7.84
CA ALA A 303 13.88 -8.82 7.68
C ALA A 303 13.14 -10.12 7.36
N ARG A 304 11.85 -10.18 7.69
CA ARG A 304 10.93 -11.25 7.25
C ARG A 304 9.51 -10.72 7.09
N SER A 305 8.80 -11.23 6.08
CA SER A 305 7.40 -10.90 5.79
C SER A 305 6.46 -11.87 6.53
N GLY A 306 6.37 -11.71 7.85
CA GLY A 306 5.55 -12.56 8.72
C GLY A 306 6.33 -13.71 9.41
N ALA A 307 5.69 -14.33 10.39
CA ALA A 307 6.34 -15.25 11.34
C ALA A 307 6.90 -16.54 10.70
N ASP A 308 6.21 -17.06 9.69
CA ASP A 308 6.53 -18.34 9.03
C ASP A 308 7.48 -18.18 7.83
N ARG A 309 7.90 -16.95 7.51
CA ARG A 309 8.82 -16.67 6.41
C ARG A 309 10.28 -16.70 6.89
N PRO A 310 11.21 -17.11 6.02
CA PRO A 310 12.64 -17.10 6.34
C PRO A 310 13.13 -15.66 6.55
N TRP A 311 14.14 -15.52 7.41
CA TRP A 311 14.88 -14.27 7.55
C TRP A 311 15.76 -14.02 6.32
N ILE A 312 15.79 -12.78 5.87
CA ILE A 312 16.62 -12.29 4.76
C ILE A 312 17.59 -11.25 5.31
N VAL A 313 18.87 -11.33 4.96
CA VAL A 313 19.85 -10.30 5.31
C VAL A 313 19.69 -9.13 4.35
N ILE A 314 19.21 -8.00 4.86
CA ILE A 314 18.98 -6.79 4.07
C ILE A 314 20.14 -5.81 4.19
N GLY A 315 21.01 -5.92 5.19
CA GLY A 315 22.15 -5.03 5.35
C GLY A 315 23.16 -5.51 6.40
N THR A 316 24.34 -4.90 6.40
CA THR A 316 25.42 -5.19 7.36
C THR A 316 26.16 -3.90 7.72
N GLY A 317 26.85 -3.88 8.86
CA GLY A 317 27.69 -2.75 9.28
C GLY A 317 26.99 -1.72 10.17
N PHE A 318 25.91 -2.09 10.85
CA PHE A 318 25.16 -1.21 11.75
C PHE A 318 25.38 -1.63 13.21
N ASP A 319 25.94 -0.79 14.06
CA ASP A 319 26.27 -1.13 15.44
C ASP A 319 25.28 -0.53 16.47
N ASP A 320 24.77 0.66 16.17
CA ASP A 320 23.85 1.42 17.01
C ASP A 320 22.41 1.42 16.46
N PRO A 321 21.44 0.80 17.17
CA PRO A 321 20.05 0.76 16.73
C PRO A 321 19.38 2.14 16.66
N SER A 322 19.84 3.13 17.43
CA SER A 322 19.25 4.46 17.43
C SER A 322 19.50 5.25 16.14
N ARG A 323 20.39 4.73 15.27
CA ARG A 323 20.85 5.37 14.03
C ARG A 323 20.27 4.73 12.77
N VAL A 324 19.37 3.77 12.92
CA VAL A 324 18.74 3.06 11.81
C VAL A 324 17.27 3.47 11.74
N HIS A 325 16.86 3.99 10.59
CA HIS A 325 15.47 4.36 10.32
C HIS A 325 15.03 3.77 8.98
N PHE A 326 13.72 3.57 8.85
CA PHE A 326 13.09 3.14 7.60
C PHE A 326 11.96 4.10 7.27
N ALA A 327 11.89 4.55 6.02
CA ALA A 327 10.88 5.50 5.57
C ALA A 327 10.76 5.47 4.04
N ASP A 328 9.55 5.57 3.49
CA ASP A 328 9.34 5.68 2.04
C ASP A 328 9.65 7.11 1.59
N LEU A 329 10.92 7.38 1.26
CA LEU A 329 11.38 8.69 0.82
C LEU A 329 11.10 8.91 -0.67
N SER A 330 10.95 7.83 -1.44
CA SER A 330 10.72 7.86 -2.87
C SER A 330 9.24 8.05 -3.24
N GLY A 331 8.34 7.58 -2.38
CA GLY A 331 6.90 7.51 -2.61
C GLY A 331 6.48 6.33 -3.48
N ASP A 332 7.30 5.27 -3.53
CA ASP A 332 7.04 4.08 -4.35
C ASP A 332 6.38 2.93 -3.57
N GLY A 333 6.02 3.17 -2.30
CA GLY A 333 5.42 2.21 -1.39
C GLY A 333 6.44 1.34 -0.66
N ARG A 334 7.73 1.47 -0.95
CA ARG A 334 8.78 0.73 -0.26
C ARG A 334 9.63 1.65 0.59
N ALA A 335 9.81 1.27 1.84
CA ALA A 335 10.67 1.99 2.74
C ALA A 335 12.14 1.87 2.30
N GLU A 336 12.80 3.03 2.24
CA GLU A 336 14.24 3.16 2.18
C GLU A 336 14.86 3.01 3.56
N LEU A 337 16.15 2.61 3.57
CA LEU A 337 16.96 2.60 4.79
C LEU A 337 17.68 3.93 4.94
N VAL A 338 17.55 4.58 6.09
CA VAL A 338 18.33 5.75 6.47
C VAL A 338 19.25 5.39 7.62
N HIS A 339 20.55 5.57 7.41
CA HIS A 339 21.57 5.48 8.42
C HIS A 339 22.01 6.88 8.88
N HIS A 340 21.88 7.15 10.16
CA HIS A 340 22.36 8.38 10.79
C HIS A 340 23.83 8.20 11.18
N GLU A 341 24.74 8.79 10.43
CA GLU A 341 26.19 8.65 10.64
C GLU A 341 26.68 9.43 11.86
N ALA A 342 27.84 9.07 12.42
CA ALA A 342 28.42 9.80 13.55
C ALA A 342 28.74 11.28 13.26
N THR A 343 28.80 11.66 11.98
CA THR A 343 28.97 13.04 11.50
C THR A 343 27.67 13.86 11.56
N GLY A 344 26.53 13.21 11.86
CA GLY A 344 25.19 13.76 11.73
C GLY A 344 24.58 13.57 10.34
N ASP A 345 25.34 13.06 9.36
CA ASP A 345 24.80 12.86 8.02
C ASP A 345 23.71 11.78 8.03
N LEU A 346 22.58 12.11 7.40
CA LEU A 346 21.50 11.17 7.14
C LEU A 346 21.75 10.55 5.77
N ARG A 347 22.32 9.34 5.74
CA ARG A 347 22.65 8.60 4.52
C ARG A 347 21.53 7.62 4.20
N ALA A 348 20.80 7.88 3.11
CA ALA A 348 19.68 7.06 2.66
C ALA A 348 20.10 6.09 1.57
N ARG A 349 19.52 4.89 1.57
CA ARG A 349 19.72 3.83 0.58
C ARG A 349 18.40 3.48 -0.10
N TYR A 350 18.36 3.59 -1.43
CA TYR A 350 17.15 3.39 -2.22
C TYR A 350 16.74 1.92 -2.28
N ASN A 351 15.47 1.60 -1.97
CA ASN A 351 14.95 0.24 -2.05
C ASN A 351 14.40 -0.09 -3.45
N GLY A 352 15.27 -0.21 -4.43
CA GLY A 352 14.83 -0.50 -5.81
C GLY A 352 14.34 -1.93 -6.04
N ASN A 353 14.70 -2.88 -5.17
CA ASN A 353 14.49 -4.31 -5.40
C ASN A 353 13.43 -4.96 -4.50
N GLY A 354 12.83 -4.22 -3.57
CA GLY A 354 11.87 -4.77 -2.61
C GLY A 354 12.52 -5.69 -1.56
N LEU A 355 11.75 -6.60 -0.96
CA LEU A 355 12.26 -7.52 0.06
C LEU A 355 13.10 -8.66 -0.54
N VAL A 356 14.38 -8.39 -0.78
CA VAL A 356 15.40 -9.36 -1.20
C VAL A 356 16.69 -9.19 -0.40
N ALA A 357 17.67 -10.09 -0.59
CA ALA A 357 18.97 -9.94 0.04
C ALA A 357 19.68 -8.70 -0.52
N ALA A 358 20.13 -7.80 0.36
CA ALA A 358 20.76 -6.51 0.01
C ALA A 358 19.98 -5.73 -1.07
N PRO A 359 18.77 -5.21 -0.76
CA PRO A 359 17.86 -4.70 -1.78
C PRO A 359 18.21 -3.30 -2.31
N TRP A 360 19.28 -2.69 -1.79
CA TRP A 360 19.61 -1.29 -2.02
C TRP A 360 20.29 -1.05 -3.37
N THR A 361 19.74 -0.14 -4.19
CA THR A 361 20.24 0.15 -5.56
C THR A 361 20.82 1.55 -5.74
N GLY A 362 20.81 2.37 -4.70
CA GLY A 362 21.39 3.72 -4.71
C GLY A 362 21.65 4.21 -3.29
N GLU A 363 22.52 5.21 -3.15
CA GLU A 363 22.83 5.82 -1.86
C GLU A 363 23.10 7.32 -2.03
N LEU A 364 22.59 8.13 -1.10
CA LEU A 364 22.80 9.57 -1.08
C LEU A 364 22.71 10.13 0.34
N VAL A 365 23.17 11.37 0.54
CA VAL A 365 22.96 12.11 1.79
C VAL A 365 21.71 12.98 1.64
N ILE A 366 20.70 12.72 2.48
CA ILE A 366 19.45 13.49 2.49
C ILE A 366 19.52 14.70 3.42
N GLY A 367 20.40 14.72 4.42
CA GLY A 367 20.49 15.84 5.36
C GLY A 367 21.64 15.67 6.35
N ASN A 368 21.76 16.62 7.28
CA ASN A 368 22.70 16.55 8.39
C ASN A 368 21.99 17.03 9.66
N GLU A 369 21.86 16.15 10.65
CA GLU A 369 21.20 16.39 11.93
C GLU A 369 22.09 15.83 13.06
N PRO A 370 22.56 16.63 14.02
CA PRO A 370 23.56 16.15 15.00
C PRO A 370 23.06 15.12 16.03
N ASP A 371 21.74 15.02 16.26
CA ASP A 371 21.15 14.19 17.33
C ASP A 371 20.16 13.17 16.74
N PRO A 372 20.49 11.86 16.73
CA PRO A 372 19.63 10.83 16.16
C PRO A 372 18.31 10.67 16.90
N THR A 373 18.25 11.01 18.19
CA THR A 373 17.01 10.86 18.98
C THR A 373 15.92 11.84 18.56
N ARG A 374 16.28 12.91 17.84
CA ARG A 374 15.40 14.01 17.46
C ARG A 374 14.93 13.94 16.01
N VAL A 375 15.40 12.95 15.26
CA VAL A 375 15.04 12.74 13.85
C VAL A 375 13.88 11.75 13.77
N LYS A 376 12.82 12.13 13.06
CA LYS A 376 11.68 11.26 12.75
C LYS A 376 11.31 11.41 11.28
N PHE A 377 10.71 10.36 10.74
CA PHE A 377 10.20 10.32 9.38
C PHE A 377 8.73 9.93 9.39
N GLY A 378 7.95 10.52 8.50
CA GLY A 378 6.53 10.21 8.29
C GLY A 378 5.94 11.15 7.24
N ASP A 379 4.99 10.67 6.44
CA ASP A 379 4.33 11.50 5.44
C ASP A 379 3.33 12.45 6.10
N LEU A 380 3.70 13.70 6.35
CA LEU A 380 2.81 14.64 7.03
C LEU A 380 1.81 15.29 6.07
N ASN A 381 2.12 15.33 4.77
CA ASN A 381 1.34 16.06 3.78
C ASN A 381 0.46 15.15 2.89
N GLY A 382 0.53 13.84 3.07
CA GLY A 382 -0.25 12.82 2.36
C GLY A 382 0.13 12.71 0.89
N ASP A 383 1.39 13.01 0.53
CA ASP A 383 1.87 12.95 -0.86
C ASP A 383 2.56 11.62 -1.22
N GLY A 384 2.56 10.67 -0.28
CA GLY A 384 3.17 9.36 -0.36
C GLY A 384 4.63 9.33 0.04
N ARG A 385 5.27 10.48 0.28
CA ARG A 385 6.69 10.55 0.65
C ARG A 385 6.84 10.95 2.11
N ALA A 386 7.71 10.23 2.80
CA ALA A 386 8.10 10.56 4.16
C ALA A 386 8.80 11.92 4.20
N ASP A 387 8.32 12.77 5.10
CA ASP A 387 8.90 14.05 5.47
C ASP A 387 9.86 13.88 6.65
N LEU A 388 10.79 14.83 6.81
CA LEU A 388 11.67 14.89 7.97
C LEU A 388 11.03 15.75 9.06
N VAL A 389 10.92 15.20 10.27
CA VAL A 389 10.44 15.93 11.45
C VAL A 389 11.52 15.96 12.53
N LEU A 390 11.78 17.15 13.02
CA LEU A 390 12.75 17.42 14.07
C LEU A 390 12.03 17.79 15.37
N VAL A 391 12.39 17.12 16.46
CA VAL A 391 12.00 17.52 17.82
C VAL A 391 13.05 18.46 18.37
N ARG A 392 12.76 19.76 18.46
CA ARG A 392 13.69 20.76 18.99
C ARG A 392 13.84 20.63 20.51
N ALA A 393 14.91 21.21 21.05
CA ALA A 393 15.22 21.15 22.49
C ALA A 393 14.14 21.82 23.37
N ASP A 394 13.40 22.78 22.82
CA ASP A 394 12.27 23.45 23.47
C ASP A 394 10.94 22.67 23.37
N GLY A 395 10.96 21.49 22.73
CA GLY A 395 9.78 20.66 22.49
C GLY A 395 8.88 21.13 21.34
N THR A 396 9.38 22.02 20.47
CA THR A 396 8.73 22.35 19.20
C THR A 396 9.02 21.24 18.17
N LEU A 397 7.98 20.80 17.46
CA LEU A 397 8.10 19.89 16.30
C LEU A 397 8.18 20.72 15.02
N VAL A 398 9.20 20.46 14.21
CA VAL A 398 9.41 21.14 12.92
C VAL A 398 9.50 20.14 11.80
N ALA A 399 8.65 20.30 10.79
CA ALA A 399 8.63 19.50 9.58
C ALA A 399 9.44 20.17 8.47
N ARG A 400 10.08 19.33 7.66
CA ARG A 400 10.74 19.66 6.41
C ARG A 400 10.21 18.72 5.33
N TYR A 401 9.40 19.26 4.42
CA TYR A 401 8.64 18.46 3.48
C TYR A 401 9.50 17.91 2.33
N ASN A 402 9.29 16.66 1.95
CA ASN A 402 9.95 16.02 0.82
C ASN A 402 9.15 16.21 -0.48
N HIS A 403 9.50 17.21 -1.27
CA HIS A 403 8.84 17.47 -2.56
C HIS A 403 9.58 16.90 -3.77
N LYS A 404 10.72 16.23 -3.55
CA LYS A 404 11.62 15.80 -4.62
C LYS A 404 11.80 14.29 -4.70
N GLY A 405 11.24 13.53 -3.77
CA GLY A 405 11.45 12.09 -3.70
C GLY A 405 12.89 11.74 -3.29
N PHE A 406 13.37 10.59 -3.75
CA PHE A 406 14.70 10.08 -3.43
C PHE A 406 15.81 10.87 -4.15
N THR A 407 16.18 12.03 -3.58
CA THR A 407 17.24 12.91 -4.09
C THR A 407 18.09 13.47 -2.95
N SER A 408 19.27 14.02 -3.26
CA SER A 408 20.10 14.67 -2.24
C SER A 408 19.42 15.95 -1.73
N GLN A 409 19.32 16.10 -0.41
CA GLN A 409 18.66 17.25 0.24
C GLN A 409 17.27 17.54 -0.34
N PRO A 410 16.31 16.60 -0.21
CA PRO A 410 14.99 16.71 -0.84
C PRO A 410 14.06 17.71 -0.13
N TRP A 411 14.48 18.21 1.02
CA TRP A 411 13.71 19.02 1.96
C TRP A 411 13.38 20.42 1.44
N ALA A 412 12.12 20.83 1.60
CA ALA A 412 11.68 22.21 1.53
C ALA A 412 11.92 22.94 2.87
N GLY A 413 11.47 24.19 2.96
CA GLY A 413 11.59 25.01 4.18
C GLY A 413 10.96 24.37 5.42
N GLU A 414 11.25 24.99 6.58
CA GLU A 414 10.79 24.50 7.88
C GLU A 414 9.40 25.04 8.26
N THR A 415 8.53 24.14 8.70
CA THR A 415 7.20 24.47 9.21
C THR A 415 7.04 23.95 10.63
N VAL A 416 6.56 24.79 11.55
CA VAL A 416 6.20 24.34 12.90
C VAL A 416 4.90 23.56 12.84
N VAL A 417 4.95 22.28 13.21
CA VAL A 417 3.78 21.39 13.19
C VAL A 417 3.29 21.03 14.58
N GLY A 418 4.05 21.28 15.65
CA GLY A 418 3.63 20.95 17.01
C GLY A 418 4.45 21.64 18.08
N ARG A 419 3.92 21.66 19.32
CA ARG A 419 4.57 22.26 20.49
C ARG A 419 4.24 21.46 21.76
N GLY A 420 5.12 21.53 22.75
CA GLY A 420 4.90 20.92 24.07
C GLY A 420 5.45 19.51 24.22
N PHE A 421 6.43 19.13 23.40
CA PHE A 421 7.01 17.78 23.37
C PHE A 421 8.51 17.77 23.70
N PRO A 422 8.90 18.09 24.94
CA PRO A 422 10.32 18.28 25.31
C PRO A 422 11.15 16.98 25.29
N ASP A 423 10.49 15.82 25.42
CA ASP A 423 11.13 14.51 25.41
C ASP A 423 10.93 13.83 24.04
N PRO A 424 11.97 13.75 23.19
CA PRO A 424 11.83 13.25 21.83
C PRO A 424 11.57 11.73 21.76
N VAL A 425 11.93 10.96 22.78
CA VAL A 425 11.67 9.50 22.78
C VAL A 425 10.21 9.18 23.10
N ARG A 426 9.47 10.12 23.68
CA ARG A 426 8.04 10.01 24.00
C ARG A 426 7.13 10.55 22.90
N VAL A 427 7.69 10.80 21.72
CA VAL A 427 6.98 11.28 20.53
C VAL A 427 7.17 10.25 19.44
N ILE A 428 6.09 9.76 18.87
CA ILE A 428 6.11 8.79 17.78
C ILE A 428 5.26 9.37 16.66
N LEU A 429 5.81 9.41 15.45
CA LEU A 429 5.01 9.67 14.25
C LEU A 429 4.47 8.34 13.75
N THR A 430 3.20 8.35 13.39
CA THR A 430 2.47 7.15 13.01
C THR A 430 1.86 7.36 11.64
#